data_AF-A0A9E2WYX6-F1
#
_entry.id   AF-A0A9E2WYX6-F1
#
_cell.length_a   1.000
_cell.length_b   1.000
_cell.length_c   1.000
_cell.angle_alpha   90.00
_cell.angle_beta   90.00
_cell.angle_gamma   90.00
#
_symmetry.space_group_name_H-M   'P 1'
#
loop_
_entity.id
_entity.type
_entity.pdbx_description
1 polymer ?
#
loop_
_entity_poly.entity_id
_entity_poly.type
_entity_poly.pdbx_seq_one_letter_code
_entity_poly.pdbx_strand_id
1 'polypeptide(L)'
;MKIEVQDFVPEKAKGGLFKSGKIQPFEEVVDEMNEWLASNSHINVVNVETVVLPNIHEEEGSRDTELYTAGESHSQWYQLIRVWYTL
;
A
#
# COMPACT_ATOMS: atom_id res chain seq x y z
N MET A 1 -13.87 -17.96 -12.44
CA MET A 1 -13.79 -16.76 -11.58
C MET A 1 -12.35 -16.62 -11.12
N LYS A 2 -11.65 -15.57 -11.54
CA LYS A 2 -10.26 -15.28 -11.15
C LYS A 2 -10.29 -14.04 -10.26
N ILE A 3 -9.69 -14.14 -9.08
CA ILE A 3 -9.54 -13.01 -8.15
C ILE A 3 -8.20 -12.35 -8.43
N GLU A 4 -8.21 -11.03 -8.56
CA GLU A 4 -7.04 -10.18 -8.69
C GLU A 4 -6.99 -9.19 -7.53
N VAL A 5 -5.84 -8.51 -7.40
CA VAL A 5 -5.56 -7.61 -6.28
C VAL A 5 -4.79 -6.39 -6.75
N GLN A 6 -5.21 -5.23 -6.26
CA GLN A 6 -4.52 -3.96 -6.42
C GLN A 6 -4.25 -3.36 -5.03
N ASP A 7 -2.99 -3.06 -4.75
CA ASP A 7 -2.59 -2.37 -3.53
C ASP A 7 -2.32 -0.90 -3.82
N PHE A 8 -2.72 -0.04 -2.89
CA PHE A 8 -2.44 1.39 -2.86
C PHE A 8 -1.52 1.65 -1.67
N VAL A 9 -0.22 1.59 -1.95
CA VAL A 9 0.86 1.75 -0.99
C VAL A 9 1.14 3.24 -0.81
N PRO A 10 1.12 3.79 0.43
CA PRO A 10 1.39 5.20 0.64
C PRO A 10 2.80 5.56 0.14
N GLU A 11 2.94 6.64 -0.61
CA GLU A 11 4.25 7.09 -1.06
C GLU A 11 5.12 7.62 0.11
N LYS A 12 6.43 7.34 0.05
CA LYS A 12 7.45 7.90 0.94
C LYS A 12 8.28 8.90 0.15
N ALA A 13 8.02 10.20 0.36
CA ALA A 13 8.81 11.25 -0.28
C ALA A 13 10.29 11.13 0.10
N LYS A 14 11.22 11.46 -0.79
CA LYS A 14 12.65 11.44 -0.46
C LYS A 14 12.96 12.47 0.63
N GLY A 15 13.61 12.02 1.71
CA GLY A 15 14.13 12.88 2.76
C GLY A 15 15.33 13.71 2.30
N GLY A 16 15.62 14.81 3.02
CA GLY A 16 16.87 15.57 2.86
C GLY A 16 17.94 15.11 3.85
N LEU A 17 19.16 15.65 3.77
CA LEU A 17 20.31 15.28 4.64
C LEU A 17 20.04 15.27 6.15
N PHE A 18 19.00 15.97 6.63
CA PHE A 18 18.63 16.06 8.04
C PHE A 18 17.13 15.87 8.32
N LYS A 19 16.35 15.39 7.34
CA LYS A 19 14.90 15.21 7.50
C LYS A 19 14.44 13.90 6.88
N SER A 20 13.72 13.09 7.65
CA SER A 20 13.01 11.94 7.11
C SER A 20 12.01 12.39 6.04
N GLY A 21 11.82 11.52 5.05
CA GLY A 21 10.74 11.66 4.07
C GLY A 21 9.38 11.79 4.75
N LYS A 22 8.50 12.63 4.19
CA LYS A 22 7.09 12.63 4.59
C LYS A 22 6.41 11.42 3.97
N ILE A 23 5.54 10.77 4.74
CA ILE A 23 4.64 9.73 4.24
C ILE A 23 3.38 10.40 3.71
N GLN A 24 2.88 9.89 2.59
CA GLN A 24 1.61 10.28 2.00
C GLN A 24 0.47 10.14 3.03
N PRO A 25 -0.38 11.16 3.21
CA PRO A 25 -1.58 11.06 4.03
C PRO A 25 -2.49 9.93 3.56
N PHE A 26 -3.14 9.24 4.50
CA PHE A 26 -4.00 8.11 4.18
C PHE A 26 -5.20 8.52 3.30
N GLU A 27 -5.68 9.75 3.48
CA GLU A 27 -6.76 10.32 2.66
C GLU A 27 -6.36 10.43 1.19
N GLU A 28 -5.11 10.79 0.90
CA GLU A 28 -4.60 10.84 -0.49
C GLU A 28 -4.52 9.42 -1.10
N VAL A 29 -4.17 8.40 -0.30
CA VAL A 29 -4.20 6.99 -0.74
C VAL A 29 -5.64 6.52 -1.05
N VAL A 30 -6.63 6.98 -0.27
CA VAL A 30 -8.05 6.73 -0.54
C VAL A 30 -8.48 7.39 -1.85
N ASP A 31 -8.04 8.63 -2.10
CA ASP A 31 -8.37 9.36 -3.32
C ASP A 31 -7.79 8.65 -4.56
N GLU A 32 -6.53 8.20 -4.51
CA GLU A 32 -5.92 7.40 -5.58
C GLU A 32 -6.68 6.10 -5.87
N MET A 33 -7.13 5.40 -4.81
CA MET A 33 -7.98 4.23 -4.97
C MET A 33 -9.29 4.57 -5.69
N ASN A 34 -9.95 5.66 -5.30
CA ASN A 34 -11.19 6.09 -5.93
C ASN A 34 -10.99 6.45 -7.42
N GLU A 35 -9.91 7.16 -7.75
CA GLU A 35 -9.56 7.48 -9.14
C GLU A 35 -9.30 6.23 -9.98
N TRP A 36 -8.59 5.26 -9.42
CA TRP A 36 -8.35 3.97 -10.08
C TRP A 36 -9.65 3.19 -10.29
N LEU A 37 -10.54 3.12 -9.29
CA LEU A 37 -11.85 2.47 -9.42
C LEU A 37 -12.72 3.14 -10.49
N ALA A 38 -12.75 4.48 -10.52
CA ALA A 38 -13.48 5.24 -11.54
C ALA A 38 -12.96 4.95 -12.96
N SER A 39 -11.64 4.82 -13.11
CA SER A 39 -10.99 4.49 -14.38
C SER A 39 -11.18 3.03 -14.81
N ASN A 40 -11.53 2.15 -13.87
CA ASN A 40 -11.68 0.71 -14.07
C ASN A 40 -13.12 0.25 -13.80
N SER A 41 -14.13 1.00 -14.29
CA SER A 41 -15.56 0.73 -14.07
C SER A 41 -16.08 -0.63 -14.57
N HIS A 42 -15.25 -1.38 -15.30
CA HIS A 42 -15.55 -2.73 -15.78
C HIS A 42 -15.24 -3.84 -14.77
N ILE A 43 -14.48 -3.55 -13.71
CA ILE A 43 -14.15 -4.55 -12.68
C ILE A 43 -15.28 -4.69 -11.67
N ASN A 44 -15.43 -5.89 -11.12
CA ASN A 44 -16.31 -6.15 -10.00
C ASN A 44 -15.51 -6.21 -8.70
N VAL A 45 -15.67 -5.22 -7.83
CA VAL A 45 -15.01 -5.16 -6.52
C VAL A 45 -15.60 -6.24 -5.61
N VAL A 46 -14.73 -7.09 -5.07
CA VAL A 46 -15.06 -8.16 -4.14
C VAL A 46 -14.90 -7.68 -2.70
N ASN A 47 -13.80 -7.01 -2.39
CA ASN A 47 -13.51 -6.49 -1.06
C ASN A 47 -12.55 -5.29 -1.15
N VAL A 48 -12.67 -4.37 -0.19
CA VAL A 48 -11.69 -3.30 0.06
C VAL A 48 -11.28 -3.41 1.52
N GLU A 49 -10.00 -3.56 1.78
CA GLU A 49 -9.46 -3.70 3.13
C GLU A 49 -8.29 -2.77 3.39
N THR A 50 -8.06 -2.49 4.66
CA THR A 50 -6.85 -1.84 5.14
C THR A 50 -5.85 -2.91 5.57
N VAL A 51 -4.63 -2.87 5.05
CA VAL A 51 -3.55 -3.79 5.42
C VAL A 51 -2.44 -3.00 6.10
N VAL A 52 -1.82 -3.58 7.14
CA VAL A 52 -0.72 -2.96 7.87
C VAL A 52 0.52 -3.84 7.73
N LEU A 53 1.60 -3.30 7.15
CA LEU A 53 2.83 -4.02 6.85
C LEU A 53 4.07 -3.25 7.33
N PRO A 54 5.11 -3.92 7.84
CA PRO A 54 6.37 -3.27 8.19
C PRO A 54 7.23 -3.05 6.94
N ASN A 55 7.98 -1.94 6.90
CA ASN A 55 9.12 -1.69 6.01
C ASN A 55 8.89 -1.90 4.50
N ILE A 56 7.66 -1.70 4.01
CA ILE A 56 7.29 -1.92 2.60
C ILE A 56 8.09 -1.13 1.56
N HIS A 57 8.82 -0.09 1.98
CA HIS A 57 9.69 0.73 1.11
C HIS A 57 11.16 0.29 1.13
N GLU A 58 11.52 -0.62 2.03
CA GLU A 58 12.86 -1.15 2.21
C GLU A 58 12.93 -2.65 1.82
N GLU A 59 11.77 -3.29 1.66
CA GLU A 59 11.55 -4.68 1.21
C GLU A 59 11.03 -4.78 -0.26
N GLU A 60 10.71 -5.99 -0.73
CA GLU A 60 10.19 -6.27 -2.09
C GLU A 60 8.75 -5.76 -2.31
N GLY A 61 8.01 -5.45 -1.25
CA GLY A 61 6.85 -4.57 -1.27
C GLY A 61 5.61 -5.14 -0.57
N SER A 62 4.43 -4.66 -0.93
CA SER A 62 3.17 -5.05 -0.25
C SER A 62 2.70 -6.49 -0.51
N ARG A 63 3.41 -7.23 -1.37
CA ARG A 63 3.04 -8.57 -1.82
C ARG A 63 3.89 -9.68 -1.21
N ASP A 64 4.79 -9.33 -0.32
CA ASP A 64 5.68 -10.28 0.34
C ASP A 64 4.86 -11.24 1.21
N THR A 65 5.11 -12.53 1.03
CA THR A 65 4.39 -13.60 1.74
C THR A 65 4.99 -13.91 3.11
N GLU A 66 6.23 -13.47 3.34
CA GLU A 66 6.96 -13.55 4.59
C GLU A 66 7.45 -12.15 4.94
N LEU A 67 7.31 -11.75 6.20
CA LEU A 67 7.70 -10.44 6.69
C LEU A 67 8.64 -10.65 7.87
N TYR A 68 9.79 -10.01 7.83
CA TYR A 68 10.81 -10.16 8.86
C TYR A 68 11.21 -8.79 9.40
N THR A 69 11.12 -8.62 10.71
CA THR A 69 11.51 -7.36 11.39
C THR A 69 12.60 -7.59 12.44
N ALA A 70 13.00 -8.84 12.66
CA ALA A 70 13.90 -9.18 13.75
C ALA A 70 15.36 -8.90 13.39
N GLY A 71 16.02 -8.04 14.17
CA GLY A 71 17.40 -7.60 13.90
C GLY A 71 17.48 -6.23 13.23
N GLU A 72 16.34 -5.64 12.86
CA GLU A 72 16.27 -4.22 12.55
C GLU A 72 16.41 -3.38 13.83
N SER A 73 17.15 -2.28 13.75
CA SER A 73 17.23 -1.33 14.85
C SER A 73 15.93 -0.55 15.04
N HIS A 74 15.12 -0.41 13.99
CA HIS A 74 13.79 0.21 13.98
C HIS A 74 12.94 -0.38 12.86
N SER A 75 11.67 -0.68 13.13
CA SER A 75 10.68 -1.03 12.10
C SER A 75 9.64 0.07 11.97
N GLN A 76 9.36 0.49 10.75
CA GLN A 76 8.29 1.44 10.43
C GLN A 76 7.10 0.67 9.86
N TRP A 77 5.93 0.88 10.45
CA TRP A 77 4.69 0.23 10.01
C TRP A 77 3.91 1.18 9.10
N TYR A 78 3.42 0.64 8.01
CA TYR A 78 2.70 1.36 6.98
C TYR A 78 1.31 0.77 6.82
N GLN A 79 0.32 1.65 6.72
CA GLN A 79 -1.07 1.28 6.46
C GLN A 79 -1.38 1.56 4.98
N LEU A 80 -1.88 0.57 4.26
CA LEU A 80 -2.22 0.64 2.84
C LEU A 80 -3.66 0.19 2.61
N ILE A 81 -4.18 0.46 1.41
CA ILE A 81 -5.49 -0.05 0.97
C ILE A 81 -5.28 -1.17 -0.04
N ARG A 82 -6.01 -2.26 0.13
CA ARG A 82 -6.00 -3.41 -0.80
C ARG A 82 -7.41 -3.61 -1.35
N VAL A 83 -7.50 -3.66 -2.67
CA VAL A 83 -8.73 -3.95 -3.40
C VAL A 83 -8.63 -5.33 -4.03
N TRP A 84 -9.55 -6.21 -3.66
CA TRP A 84 -9.75 -7.51 -4.32
C TRP A 84 -10.86 -7.36 -5.36
N TYR A 85 -10.65 -7.82 -6.58
CA TYR A 85 -11.61 -7.67 -7.67
C TYR A 85 -11.61 -8.86 -8.64
N THR A 86 -12.66 -8.94 -9.47
CA THR A 86 -12.73 -9.83 -10.63
C THR A 86 -13.00 -9.01 -11.90
N LEU A 87 -12.60 -9.54 -13.05
CA LEU A 87 -12.99 -9.03 -14.37
C LEU A 87 -14.31 -9.65 -14.84
#